data_AF-A0A142BDS7-F1
#
_entry.id   AF-A0A142BDS7-F1
#
_cell.length_a   1.000
_cell.length_b   1.000
_cell.length_c   1.000
_cell.angle_alpha   90.00
_cell.angle_beta   90.00
_cell.angle_gamma   90.00
#
_symmetry.space_group_name_H-M   'P 1'
#
loop_
_entity.id
_entity.type
_entity.pdbx_description
1 polymer ?
#
loop_
_entity_poly.entity_id
_entity_poly.type
_entity_poly.pdbx_seq_one_letter_code
_entity_poly.pdbx_strand_id
1 'polypeptide(L)'
;MDNETEDNARNAVEEGKTAIEQATNLLNMMSALRGKLNIQDGAGQRYLEKIKPDMAQLKEAETEILSNYSGKPATKQKKRRNNMMSALHRHGRA
;
A
#
# COMPACT_ATOMS: atom_id res chain seq x y z
N MET A 1 34.52 20.25 -19.70
CA MET A 1 33.93 19.61 -18.50
C MET A 1 32.69 20.38 -18.03
N ASP A 2 32.67 21.72 -18.07
CA ASP A 2 31.53 22.49 -17.53
C ASP A 2 30.20 22.34 -18.31
N ASN A 3 30.24 22.26 -19.65
CA ASN A 3 29.02 22.17 -20.49
C ASN A 3 28.18 20.89 -20.27
N GLU A 4 28.82 19.73 -20.03
CA GLU A 4 28.09 18.47 -19.82
C GLU A 4 27.29 18.47 -18.50
N THR A 5 27.82 19.12 -17.47
CA THR A 5 27.13 19.30 -16.18
C THR A 5 25.93 20.22 -16.31
N GLU A 6 26.03 21.28 -17.10
CA GLU A 6 24.93 22.23 -17.30
C GLU A 6 23.78 21.62 -18.12
N ASP A 7 24.11 20.83 -19.16
CA ASP A 7 23.12 20.10 -19.96
C ASP A 7 22.43 18.99 -19.15
N ASN A 8 23.18 18.26 -18.31
CA ASN A 8 22.61 17.27 -17.40
C ASN A 8 21.66 17.89 -16.37
N ALA A 9 22.01 19.06 -15.82
CA ALA A 9 21.15 19.78 -14.90
C ALA A 9 19.85 20.26 -15.57
N ARG A 10 19.94 20.74 -16.82
CA ARG A 10 18.75 21.12 -17.61
C ARG A 10 17.84 19.94 -17.90
N ASN A 11 18.41 18.79 -18.29
CA ASN A 11 17.64 17.57 -18.53
C ASN A 11 16.93 17.07 -17.26
N ALA A 12 17.62 17.08 -16.12
CA ALA A 12 17.02 16.69 -14.84
C ALA A 12 15.85 17.61 -14.43
N VAL A 13 15.91 18.90 -14.73
CA VAL A 13 14.82 19.85 -14.48
C VAL A 13 13.63 19.57 -15.39
N GLU A 14 13.85 19.28 -16.67
CA GLU A 14 12.78 18.93 -17.62
C GLU A 14 12.12 17.59 -17.29
N GLU A 15 12.91 16.59 -16.88
CA GLU A 15 12.39 15.32 -16.35
C GLU A 15 11.53 15.54 -15.10
N GLY A 16 11.99 16.41 -14.19
CA GLY A 16 11.25 16.80 -12.99
C GLY A 16 9.91 17.47 -13.33
N LYS A 17 9.88 18.39 -14.29
CA LYS A 17 8.63 19.03 -14.76
C LYS A 17 7.66 18.01 -15.36
N THR A 18 8.18 17.10 -16.19
CA THR A 18 7.39 16.04 -16.81
C THR A 18 6.78 15.11 -15.75
N ALA A 19 7.56 14.74 -14.73
CA ALA A 19 7.06 13.94 -13.62
C ALA A 19 5.97 14.66 -12.81
N ILE A 20 6.10 15.98 -12.59
CA ILE A 20 5.08 16.79 -11.91
C ILE A 20 3.79 16.86 -12.74
N GLU A 21 3.87 17.04 -14.05
CA GLU A 21 2.70 17.01 -14.95
C GLU A 21 2.01 15.64 -14.93
N GLN A 22 2.78 14.56 -14.99
CA GLN A 22 2.24 13.21 -14.89
C GLN A 22 1.55 12.97 -13.54
N ALA A 23 2.15 13.41 -12.44
CA ALA A 23 1.56 13.32 -11.11
C ALA A 23 0.25 14.13 -11.02
N THR A 24 0.22 15.33 -11.61
CA THR A 24 -0.97 16.19 -11.64
C THR A 24 -2.09 15.53 -12.44
N ASN A 25 -1.78 14.95 -13.60
CA ASN A 25 -2.75 14.19 -14.40
C ASN A 25 -3.29 12.97 -13.64
N LEU A 26 -2.44 12.26 -12.91
CA LEU A 26 -2.86 11.12 -12.09
C LEU A 26 -3.86 11.56 -11.00
N LEU A 27 -3.58 12.66 -10.30
CA LEU A 27 -4.49 13.22 -9.29
C LEU A 27 -5.85 13.61 -9.90
N ASN A 28 -5.85 14.22 -11.08
CA ASN A 28 -7.08 14.56 -11.79
C ASN A 28 -7.88 13.31 -12.18
N MET A 29 -7.22 12.26 -12.67
CA MET A 29 -7.86 10.98 -12.97
C MET A 29 -8.44 10.31 -11.71
N MET A 30 -7.73 10.36 -10.58
CA MET A 30 -8.23 9.85 -9.31
C MET A 30 -9.46 10.62 -8.81
N SER A 31 -9.46 11.94 -8.96
CA SER A 31 -10.62 12.78 -8.63
C SER A 31 -11.84 12.44 -9.49
N ALA A 32 -11.64 12.30 -10.80
CA ALA A 32 -12.69 11.89 -11.72
C ALA A 32 -13.23 10.48 -11.40
N LEU A 33 -12.35 9.53 -11.05
CA LEU A 33 -12.73 8.20 -10.63
C LEU A 33 -13.55 8.23 -9.33
N ARG A 34 -13.15 9.05 -8.37
CA ARG A 34 -13.90 9.27 -7.12
C ARG A 34 -15.31 9.77 -7.39
N GLY A 35 -15.46 10.72 -8.31
CA GLY A 35 -16.76 11.20 -8.78
C GLY A 35 -17.60 10.10 -9.43
N LYS A 36 -17.01 9.30 -10.33
CA LYS A 36 -17.70 8.17 -10.99
C LYS A 36 -18.15 7.08 -10.02
N LEU A 37 -17.35 6.80 -8.98
CA LEU A 37 -17.70 5.84 -7.94
C LEU A 37 -18.74 6.40 -6.94
N ASN A 38 -19.16 7.67 -7.10
CA ASN A 38 -20.09 8.38 -6.23
C ASN A 38 -19.72 8.26 -4.74
N ILE A 39 -18.42 8.14 -4.44
CA ILE A 39 -17.91 8.00 -3.08
C ILE A 39 -17.96 9.40 -2.46
N GLN A 40 -19.11 9.71 -1.90
CA GLN A 40 -19.31 10.92 -1.11
C GLN A 40 -18.34 10.96 0.07
N ASP A 41 -18.00 12.16 0.51
CA ASP A 41 -17.25 12.36 1.75
C ASP A 41 -17.94 11.60 2.91
N GLY A 42 -17.14 10.88 3.69
CA GLY A 42 -17.63 10.06 4.80
C GLY A 42 -18.34 8.76 4.40
N ALA A 43 -18.39 8.35 3.13
CA ALA A 43 -19.01 7.07 2.72
C ALA A 43 -18.37 5.86 3.42
N GLY A 44 -17.05 5.87 3.60
CA GLY A 44 -16.33 4.85 4.37
C GLY A 44 -16.78 4.82 5.83
N GLN A 45 -16.90 5.98 6.48
CA GLN A 45 -17.35 6.07 7.86
C GLN A 45 -18.79 5.58 8.03
N ARG A 46 -19.71 5.99 7.15
CA ARG A 46 -21.11 5.49 7.13
C ARG A 46 -21.18 3.98 6.91
N TYR A 47 -20.33 3.45 6.05
CA TYR A 47 -20.23 2.01 5.85
C TYR A 47 -19.79 1.32 7.14
N LEU A 48 -18.69 1.77 7.76
CA LEU A 48 -18.18 1.23 9.03
C LEU A 48 -19.21 1.29 10.16
N GLU A 49 -19.95 2.39 10.29
CA GLU A 49 -21.04 2.53 11.26
C GLU A 49 -22.19 1.53 11.03
N LYS A 50 -22.47 1.18 9.76
CA LYS A 50 -23.52 0.22 9.39
C LYS A 50 -23.13 -1.23 9.68
N ILE A 51 -21.93 -1.63 9.27
CA ILE A 51 -21.44 -3.02 9.44
C ILE A 51 -20.87 -3.29 10.83
N LYS A 52 -20.46 -2.25 11.57
CA LYS A 52 -19.83 -2.34 12.90
C LYS A 52 -18.78 -3.48 12.98
N PRO A 53 -17.78 -3.48 12.08
CA PRO A 53 -16.81 -4.55 12.04
C PRO A 53 -16.01 -4.60 13.34
N ASP A 54 -15.59 -5.80 13.71
CA ASP A 54 -14.73 -5.99 14.88
C ASP A 54 -13.33 -5.40 14.61
N MET A 55 -12.64 -4.97 15.66
CA MET A 55 -11.31 -4.38 15.59
C MET A 55 -10.28 -5.32 14.97
N ALA A 56 -10.47 -6.64 15.05
CA ALA A 56 -9.62 -7.62 14.38
C ALA A 56 -9.74 -7.51 12.84
N GLN A 57 -10.95 -7.35 12.30
CA GLN A 57 -11.19 -7.24 10.86
C GLN A 57 -10.65 -5.92 10.31
N LEU A 58 -10.77 -4.83 11.07
CA LEU A 58 -10.20 -3.53 10.70
C LEU A 58 -8.67 -3.57 10.62
N LYS A 59 -8.01 -4.24 11.56
CA LYS A 59 -6.55 -4.41 11.55
C LYS A 59 -6.07 -5.29 10.40
N GLU A 60 -6.82 -6.32 10.07
CA GLU A 60 -6.52 -7.19 8.93
C GLU A 60 -6.62 -6.40 7.61
N ALA A 61 -7.70 -5.65 7.42
CA ALA A 61 -7.87 -4.78 6.26
C ALA A 61 -6.78 -3.69 6.18
N GLU A 62 -6.43 -3.06 7.30
CA GLU A 62 -5.31 -2.11 7.36
C GLU A 62 -3.99 -2.76 6.96
N THR A 63 -3.71 -3.97 7.44
CA THR A 63 -2.50 -4.72 7.10
C THR A 63 -2.45 -5.04 5.60
N GLU A 64 -3.57 -5.45 5.01
CA GLU A 64 -3.68 -5.75 3.58
C GLU A 64 -3.50 -4.50 2.71
N ILE A 65 -4.10 -3.38 3.12
CA ILE A 65 -3.93 -2.10 2.42
C ILE A 65 -2.47 -1.68 2.47
N LEU A 66 -1.83 -1.77 3.64
CA LEU A 66 -0.43 -1.43 3.80
C LEU A 66 0.49 -2.38 3.01
N SER A 67 0.21 -3.69 2.98
CA SER A 67 1.03 -4.64 2.24
C SER A 67 0.97 -4.44 0.73
N ASN A 68 -0.20 -4.06 0.21
CA ASN A 68 -0.44 -3.99 -1.22
C ASN A 68 -0.20 -2.58 -1.80
N TYR A 69 -0.35 -1.53 -0.99
CA TYR A 69 -0.40 -0.15 -1.48
C TYR A 69 0.51 0.84 -0.75
N SER A 70 1.23 0.46 0.32
CA SER A 70 2.08 1.42 1.07
C SER A 70 3.35 1.88 0.34
N GLY A 71 3.60 1.40 -0.90
CA GLY A 71 4.78 1.76 -1.69
C GLY A 71 6.12 1.29 -1.09
N LYS A 72 6.13 0.74 0.13
CA LYS A 72 7.30 0.13 0.75
C LYS A 72 7.44 -1.29 0.19
N PRO A 73 8.61 -1.69 -0.33
CA PRO A 73 8.82 -3.05 -0.79
C PRO A 73 8.49 -4.00 0.36
N ALA A 74 7.53 -4.90 0.14
CA ALA A 74 7.07 -5.83 1.15
C ALA A 74 8.25 -6.65 1.69
N THR A 75 8.77 -6.28 2.86
CA THR A 75 9.69 -7.14 3.60
C THR A 75 8.87 -8.34 4.05
N LYS A 76 8.92 -9.42 3.27
CA LYS A 76 8.30 -10.71 3.58
C LYS A 76 8.77 -11.15 4.96
N GLN A 77 8.01 -10.84 6.02
CA GLN A 77 8.21 -11.47 7.31
C GLN A 77 7.77 -12.93 7.18
N LYS A 78 8.77 -13.77 6.95
CA LYS A 78 8.66 -15.22 6.87
C LYS A 78 8.16 -15.74 8.23
N LYS A 79 6.85 -15.90 8.40
CA LYS A 79 6.28 -16.64 9.56
C LYS A 79 6.88 -18.05 9.53
N ARG A 80 7.83 -18.34 10.42
CA ARG A 80 8.29 -19.71 10.68
C ARG A 80 7.10 -20.45 11.29
N ARG A 81 6.46 -21.34 10.52
CA ARG A 81 5.54 -22.34 11.07
C ARG A 81 6.36 -23.23 12.02
N ASN A 82 6.13 -23.09 13.32
CA ASN A 82 6.60 -24.07 14.29
C ASN A 82 5.85 -25.37 14.02
N ASN A 83 6.58 -26.42 13.65
CA ASN A 83 6.05 -27.75 13.43
C ASN A 83 5.51 -28.33 14.75
N MET A 84 4.20 -28.31 14.92
CA MET A 84 3.41 -29.06 15.93
C MET A 84 3.47 -30.59 15.73
N MET A 85 4.56 -31.11 15.16
CA MET A 85 4.81 -32.54 14.91
C MET A 85 5.89 -33.12 15.85
N SER A 86 6.48 -32.29 16.72
CA SER A 86 7.46 -32.75 17.72
C SER A 86 6.82 -33.11 19.08
N ALA A 87 5.62 -32.59 19.38
CA ALA A 87 4.93 -32.90 20.65
C ALA A 87 4.28 -34.31 20.67
N LEU A 88 4.00 -34.92 19.51
CA LEU A 88 3.31 -36.21 19.44
C LEU A 88 4.25 -37.42 19.62
N HIS A 89 5.57 -37.24 19.46
CA HIS A 89 6.56 -38.32 19.57
C HIS A 89 7.13 -38.50 20.98
N ARG A 90 6.76 -37.64 21.96
CA ARG A 90 7.35 -37.68 23.32
C ARG A 90 6.48 -38.34 24.39
N HIS A 91 5.23 -38.70 24.08
CA HIS A 91 4.28 -39.33 25.02
C HIS A 91 3.85 -40.76 24.61
N GLY A 92 4.71 -41.47 23.88
CA GLY A 92 4.40 -42.81 23.34
C GLY A 92 5.38 -43.92 23.71
N ARG A 93 6.03 -43.87 24.88
CA ARG A 93 6.74 -45.01 25.47
C ARG A 93 6.47 -45.05 26.98
N ALA A 94 5.38 -45.71 27.34
CA ALA A 94 5.29 -46.54 28.53
C ALA A 94 5.53 -47.99 28.08
#